data_AF-A0A7W1Q5J3-F1
#
_entry.id   AF-A0A7W1Q5J3-F1
#
_cell.length_a   1.000
_cell.length_b   1.000
_cell.length_c   1.000
_cell.angle_alpha   90.00
_cell.angle_beta   90.00
_cell.angle_gamma   90.00
#
_symmetry.space_group_name_H-M   'P 1'
#
loop_
_entity.id
_entity.type
_entity.pdbx_description
1 polymer ?
#
loop_
_entity_poly.entity_id
_entity_poly.type
_entity_poly.pdbx_seq_one_letter_code
_entity_poly.pdbx_strand_id
1 'polypeptide(L)'
;MIVGRHSDYKSVMPQGCRWIAAGILVAASRILARSRRRGARRVSQLISGPLCHVVIAREIPHESDANTVLPGLDILTGTKGRDKGSENPDWSPDGKKIAFQSTRDGKSKHWRDNFDMHVMDADGARMYKGSPSISLGRHTHIRDHELVLCWERASQKEPRMPRPKGRLVVFLVVALTIIAPLARAQVAGQSERKAKGRQESDAFVNWARKNAIPITTTEPGKGFKDLQPIKKIIGKARVVALGESVHETHEFNEFRHRMLEFLVKEMSFTAFAMETGFAEAVKINDYVLGRVEEPKQWKHWFTWGFGEAKELHALLRWMRRYNEDPSHARKLHFYGIDLAVNDGSPLTAVEGALAYLNKVDPEYAASSRQKLLPLVEHFLGSEGGGRLDKYKKLPLETRDAYTGAIADLIARFETERVGYVARSSQDSYEWAYHLAIAARQLDIAFRVAALPGSAADNQYAVRDRAMADNVLWALEREGPNGRILVFAHNFHIQKANPRSESPPMGLFLDSMMGKDYVTMGTTFYQGAESGWASYQTHTKEPAESGSLDGELARVGLPMFIIDIRSASKEKQAYKWLNQERKIHESVPSLEWEVNPIQAWDAILFIKEISPARRQDAPK
;
A
#
# COMPACT_ATOMS: atom_id res chain seq x y z
N MET A 1 18.31 54.87 8.27
CA MET A 1 18.51 55.38 9.65
C MET A 1 18.35 54.23 10.65
N ILE A 2 18.55 54.49 11.95
CA ILE A 2 18.79 53.56 13.08
C ILE A 2 17.94 54.07 14.28
N VAL A 3 17.28 53.31 15.18
CA VAL A 3 17.07 51.85 15.44
C VAL A 3 15.68 51.72 16.15
N GLY A 4 14.98 50.58 16.32
CA GLY A 4 15.25 49.17 16.00
C GLY A 4 15.39 48.28 17.27
N ARG A 5 14.28 47.79 17.84
CA ARG A 5 14.25 46.89 19.03
C ARG A 5 13.06 45.90 19.01
N HIS A 6 13.30 44.70 19.56
CA HIS A 6 12.49 43.82 20.44
C HIS A 6 10.93 43.82 20.39
N SER A 7 10.22 42.71 20.67
CA SER A 7 10.60 41.31 21.00
C SER A 7 9.37 40.38 20.90
N ASP A 8 9.55 39.06 20.77
CA ASP A 8 9.35 38.08 21.88
C ASP A 8 9.22 36.61 21.45
N TYR A 9 9.60 35.70 22.35
CA TYR A 9 9.44 34.24 22.24
C TYR A 9 8.09 33.77 22.81
N LYS A 10 7.55 32.64 22.31
CA LYS A 10 7.25 31.47 23.17
C LYS A 10 6.86 30.18 22.43
N SER A 11 7.44 29.08 22.88
CA SER A 11 7.09 27.69 22.58
C SER A 11 6.21 27.09 23.68
N VAL A 12 5.35 26.10 23.37
CA VAL A 12 4.73 25.20 24.38
C VAL A 12 4.53 23.77 23.83
N MET A 13 4.79 22.80 24.71
CA MET A 13 4.58 21.34 24.64
C MET A 13 4.20 20.85 26.08
N PRO A 14 3.94 19.56 26.43
CA PRO A 14 4.10 18.28 25.69
C PRO A 14 2.96 17.23 25.91
N GLN A 15 3.25 15.96 25.55
CA GLN A 15 2.79 14.66 26.16
C GLN A 15 1.61 13.91 25.49
N GLY A 16 1.71 12.60 25.16
CA GLY A 16 2.90 11.77 24.86
C GLY A 16 2.97 10.34 25.44
N CYS A 17 4.18 9.76 25.39
CA CYS A 17 4.77 8.80 26.36
C CYS A 17 4.44 7.27 26.31
N ARG A 18 5.31 6.44 25.68
CA ARG A 18 6.12 5.33 26.29
C ARG A 18 7.02 4.61 25.25
N TRP A 19 8.06 3.88 25.69
CA TRP A 19 9.16 3.25 24.90
C TRP A 19 9.65 1.94 25.60
N ILE A 20 10.41 1.06 24.89
CA ILE A 20 11.75 0.46 25.25
C ILE A 20 12.05 -0.95 24.66
N ALA A 21 13.17 -1.07 23.90
CA ALA A 21 14.22 -2.13 23.74
C ALA A 21 13.88 -3.67 23.71
N ALA A 22 14.74 -4.63 23.32
CA ALA A 22 16.18 -4.73 22.94
C ALA A 22 16.40 -5.97 21.99
N GLY A 23 17.57 -6.39 21.47
CA GLY A 23 18.96 -5.86 21.43
C GLY A 23 20.05 -6.98 21.34
N ILE A 24 21.25 -6.67 20.79
CA ILE A 24 22.49 -7.51 20.67
C ILE A 24 22.42 -8.63 19.58
N LEU A 25 22.95 -8.41 18.36
CA LEU A 25 24.32 -8.72 17.84
C LEU A 25 24.61 -10.25 17.69
N VAL A 26 25.24 -10.81 16.64
CA VAL A 26 26.14 -10.35 15.54
C VAL A 26 25.75 -11.08 14.19
N ALA A 27 26.45 -11.26 13.05
CA ALA A 27 27.78 -10.94 12.46
C ALA A 27 27.79 -11.10 10.89
N ALA A 28 28.89 -10.65 10.25
CA ALA A 28 29.54 -11.13 9.01
C ALA A 28 28.82 -11.14 7.61
N SER A 29 29.12 -10.07 6.84
CA SER A 29 29.71 -10.14 5.47
C SER A 29 28.90 -10.63 4.24
N ARG A 30 28.30 -9.68 3.49
CA ARG A 30 28.80 -9.20 2.17
C ARG A 30 27.90 -8.09 1.58
N ILE A 31 28.50 -7.14 0.87
CA ILE A 31 27.80 -6.06 0.13
C ILE A 31 28.21 -6.09 -1.34
N LEU A 32 27.25 -5.96 -2.26
CA LEU A 32 27.48 -5.44 -3.60
C LEU A 32 26.18 -4.81 -4.13
N ALA A 33 26.17 -3.49 -4.35
CA ALA A 33 24.95 -2.74 -4.69
C ALA A 33 24.83 -2.47 -6.20
N ARG A 34 23.62 -2.60 -6.77
CA ARG A 34 23.32 -2.19 -8.17
C ARG A 34 21.94 -1.54 -8.35
N SER A 35 21.87 -0.24 -8.10
CA SER A 35 21.21 0.75 -9.00
C SER A 35 21.72 2.16 -8.61
N ARG A 36 22.07 3.09 -9.52
CA ARG A 36 21.61 3.47 -10.88
C ARG A 36 20.25 4.18 -10.95
N ARG A 37 20.21 5.40 -10.40
CA ARG A 37 19.63 6.58 -11.09
C ARG A 37 20.65 7.73 -11.03
N ARG A 38 20.75 8.52 -12.11
CA ARG A 38 21.68 9.68 -12.22
C ARG A 38 21.13 10.87 -11.43
N GLY A 39 22.00 11.69 -10.84
CA GLY A 39 21.65 13.05 -10.37
C GLY A 39 22.19 13.45 -8.99
N ALA A 40 22.18 12.54 -8.01
CA ALA A 40 22.61 12.85 -6.64
C ALA A 40 24.10 12.51 -6.42
N ARG A 41 24.88 13.44 -5.84
CA ARG A 41 26.22 13.15 -5.31
C ARG A 41 26.09 12.26 -4.06
N ARG A 42 26.20 10.94 -4.22
CA ARG A 42 26.21 10.01 -3.07
C ARG A 42 27.46 10.24 -2.22
N VAL A 43 27.27 10.24 -0.90
CA VAL A 43 28.29 9.88 0.08
C VAL A 43 27.84 8.56 0.71
N SER A 44 28.75 7.59 0.83
CA SER A 44 28.46 6.25 1.33
C SER A 44 29.39 5.91 2.50
N GLN A 45 28.80 5.47 3.61
CA GLN A 45 29.52 5.05 4.81
C GLN A 45 30.15 3.66 4.61
N LEU A 46 31.33 3.43 5.20
CA LEU A 46 32.02 2.14 5.19
C LEU A 46 32.47 1.73 6.61
N ILE A 47 32.75 0.43 6.79
CA ILE A 47 32.58 -0.29 8.06
C ILE A 47 33.77 -0.13 9.02
N SER A 48 33.48 -0.28 10.31
CA SER A 48 34.40 -0.11 11.45
C SER A 48 35.45 -1.22 11.62
N GLY A 49 36.57 -0.85 12.24
CA GLY A 49 37.70 -1.68 12.63
C GLY A 49 38.62 -0.94 13.61
N PRO A 50 39.66 -1.58 14.19
CA PRO A 50 40.40 -1.01 15.33
C PRO A 50 41.25 0.24 15.05
N LEU A 51 41.50 0.57 13.77
CA LEU A 51 42.30 1.72 13.32
C LEU A 51 41.70 2.31 12.03
N CYS A 52 40.52 2.94 12.13
CA CYS A 52 39.82 3.51 10.98
C CYS A 52 40.20 4.96 10.70
N HIS A 53 40.45 5.26 9.42
CA HIS A 53 40.31 6.61 8.88
C HIS A 53 38.82 6.86 8.58
N VAL A 54 38.37 8.11 8.63
CA VAL A 54 37.11 8.48 8.00
C VAL A 54 37.31 8.50 6.48
N VAL A 55 36.39 7.89 5.75
CA VAL A 55 36.37 7.90 4.28
C VAL A 55 35.03 8.48 3.85
N ILE A 56 35.04 9.78 3.58
CA ILE A 56 34.02 10.44 2.77
C ILE A 56 34.61 10.55 1.38
N ALA A 57 33.91 10.01 0.38
CA ALA A 57 34.39 9.91 -0.99
C ALA A 57 33.34 10.44 -1.98
N ARG A 58 33.83 10.87 -3.14
CA ARG A 58 33.06 11.46 -4.23
C ARG A 58 33.28 10.67 -5.51
N GLU A 59 32.20 10.24 -6.14
CA GLU A 59 32.21 9.62 -7.46
C GLU A 59 32.56 10.68 -8.53
N ILE A 60 33.63 10.46 -9.30
CA ILE A 60 34.08 11.34 -10.39
C ILE A 60 33.73 10.65 -11.72
N PRO A 61 33.05 11.32 -12.67
CA PRO A 61 32.82 10.76 -14.00
C PRO A 61 34.14 10.68 -14.77
N HIS A 62 34.39 9.54 -15.42
CA HIS A 62 35.50 9.37 -16.35
C HIS A 62 34.98 8.92 -17.72
N GLU A 63 35.59 9.46 -18.77
CA GLU A 63 35.41 8.95 -20.13
C GLU A 63 36.26 7.67 -20.34
N SER A 64 35.98 6.96 -21.43
CA SER A 64 36.42 5.58 -21.65
C SER A 64 37.91 5.43 -21.93
N ASP A 65 38.51 4.36 -21.40
CA ASP A 65 39.21 3.42 -22.30
C ASP A 65 39.23 1.99 -21.73
N ALA A 66 39.62 1.01 -22.55
CA ALA A 66 39.64 -0.41 -22.17
C ALA A 66 40.84 -0.79 -21.27
N ASN A 67 40.67 -1.85 -20.48
CA ASN A 67 41.72 -2.50 -19.64
C ASN A 67 42.30 -1.67 -18.47
N THR A 68 41.47 -1.14 -17.57
CA THR A 68 41.91 -0.81 -16.18
C THR A 68 40.87 -1.23 -15.13
N VAL A 69 41.33 -1.72 -13.97
CA VAL A 69 40.46 -2.02 -12.81
C VAL A 69 40.14 -0.72 -12.08
N LEU A 70 38.85 -0.39 -11.95
CA LEU A 70 38.34 0.90 -11.45
C LEU A 70 38.75 1.25 -9.99
N PRO A 71 39.45 2.39 -9.78
CA PRO A 71 39.58 3.06 -8.49
C PRO A 71 38.84 4.42 -8.52
N GLY A 72 37.79 4.60 -7.72
CA GLY A 72 36.86 5.74 -7.85
C GLY A 72 36.47 6.46 -6.56
N LEU A 73 37.35 6.47 -5.56
CA LEU A 73 37.10 7.11 -4.25
C LEU A 73 38.31 7.92 -3.78
N ASP A 74 38.24 9.25 -3.83
CA ASP A 74 39.12 10.14 -3.06
C ASP A 74 38.78 10.11 -1.55
N ILE A 75 39.78 10.26 -0.69
CA ILE A 75 39.61 10.22 0.78
C ILE A 75 39.77 11.62 1.37
N LEU A 76 38.65 12.26 1.73
CA LEU A 76 38.62 13.68 2.11
C LEU A 76 39.01 14.02 3.56
N THR A 77 39.51 13.08 4.36
CA THR A 77 39.86 13.34 5.79
C THR A 77 41.14 12.62 6.24
N GLY A 78 42.27 13.34 6.24
CA GLY A 78 43.62 12.78 6.47
C GLY A 78 44.21 12.89 7.89
N THR A 79 43.45 13.33 8.91
CA THR A 79 43.97 13.59 10.27
C THR A 79 43.86 12.40 11.22
N LYS A 80 44.97 12.00 11.85
CA LYS A 80 45.04 10.90 12.85
C LYS A 80 44.41 11.28 14.21
N GLY A 81 43.10 11.16 14.33
CA GLY A 81 42.37 11.13 15.61
C GLY A 81 42.15 9.70 16.13
N ARG A 82 41.70 9.54 17.39
CA ARG A 82 41.24 8.24 17.92
C ARG A 82 39.76 7.99 17.60
N ASP A 83 39.39 8.15 16.34
CA ASP A 83 38.01 7.95 15.87
C ASP A 83 37.61 6.47 16.03
N LYS A 84 36.44 6.22 16.63
CA LYS A 84 35.77 4.90 16.69
C LYS A 84 34.52 4.82 15.82
N GLY A 85 34.09 5.95 15.24
CA GLY A 85 32.98 6.01 14.31
C GLY A 85 32.73 7.44 13.84
N SER A 86 32.18 7.57 12.64
CA SER A 86 31.57 8.81 12.16
C SER A 86 30.32 8.45 11.35
N GLU A 87 29.24 9.17 11.59
CA GLU A 87 27.89 8.80 11.17
C GLU A 87 27.13 10.02 10.63
N ASN A 88 26.05 9.75 9.87
CA ASN A 88 25.09 10.74 9.38
C ASN A 88 25.72 11.94 8.63
N PRO A 89 26.51 11.73 7.56
CA PRO A 89 27.01 12.82 6.72
C PRO A 89 25.89 13.39 5.84
N ASP A 90 25.74 14.71 5.84
CA ASP A 90 24.80 15.46 4.98
C ASP A 90 25.52 16.60 4.24
N TRP A 91 25.04 16.94 3.05
CA TRP A 91 25.60 18.01 2.21
C TRP A 91 24.88 19.33 2.44
N SER A 92 25.59 20.45 2.39
CA SER A 92 24.93 21.75 2.22
C SER A 92 24.17 21.80 0.88
N PRO A 93 23.01 22.47 0.78
CA PRO A 93 22.23 22.56 -0.46
C PRO A 93 22.99 23.16 -1.65
N ASP A 94 24.02 23.98 -1.40
CA ASP A 94 24.90 24.54 -2.43
C ASP A 94 26.10 23.65 -2.80
N GLY A 95 26.23 22.48 -2.18
CA GLY A 95 27.26 21.47 -2.44
C GLY A 95 28.69 21.90 -2.05
N LYS A 96 28.84 22.92 -1.19
CA LYS A 96 30.14 23.48 -0.77
C LYS A 96 30.63 23.01 0.61
N LYS A 97 29.77 22.43 1.44
CA LYS A 97 30.12 21.93 2.78
C LYS A 97 29.50 20.57 3.06
N ILE A 98 30.10 19.85 4.00
CA ILE A 98 29.63 18.56 4.51
C ILE A 98 29.59 18.65 6.03
N ALA A 99 28.47 18.27 6.64
CA ALA A 99 28.31 18.14 8.09
C ALA A 99 28.16 16.67 8.48
N PHE A 100 28.77 16.25 9.59
CA PHE A 100 28.74 14.86 10.06
C PHE A 100 28.98 14.78 11.58
N GLN A 101 28.58 13.66 12.19
CA GLN A 101 28.86 13.34 13.59
C GLN A 101 30.12 12.49 13.68
N SER A 102 31.05 12.78 14.60
CA SER A 102 32.33 12.06 14.72
C SER A 102 32.85 11.97 16.16
N THR A 103 33.55 10.88 16.47
CA THR A 103 34.11 10.60 17.80
C THR A 103 35.54 11.10 18.04
N ARG A 104 36.16 11.77 17.06
CA ARG A 104 37.60 12.13 17.03
C ARG A 104 38.16 12.84 18.27
N ASP A 105 37.33 13.67 18.92
CA ASP A 105 37.70 14.50 20.08
C ASP A 105 37.36 13.85 21.44
N GLY A 106 36.81 12.62 21.42
CA GLY A 106 36.09 12.02 22.54
C GLY A 106 36.88 11.89 23.84
N LYS A 107 36.48 12.65 24.86
CA LYS A 107 37.03 12.59 26.23
C LYS A 107 36.31 11.61 27.16
N SER A 108 35.16 11.06 26.76
CA SER A 108 34.36 10.14 27.58
C SER A 108 34.81 8.68 27.44
N LYS A 109 34.53 7.87 28.48
CA LYS A 109 34.73 6.41 28.49
C LYS A 109 33.53 5.62 27.94
N HIS A 110 32.40 6.27 27.69
CA HIS A 110 31.20 5.63 27.13
C HIS A 110 31.00 5.99 25.65
N TRP A 111 30.66 4.98 24.84
CA TRP A 111 30.65 5.09 23.37
C TRP A 111 29.45 5.86 22.79
N ARG A 112 28.37 6.04 23.56
CA ARG A 112 27.18 6.77 23.14
C ARG A 112 27.31 8.29 23.29
N ASP A 113 28.20 8.74 24.16
CA ASP A 113 28.25 10.13 24.65
C ASP A 113 29.49 10.89 24.12
N ASN A 114 30.06 10.41 23.00
CA ASN A 114 31.36 10.83 22.49
C ASN A 114 31.32 11.40 21.06
N PHE A 115 30.14 11.56 20.46
CA PHE A 115 29.96 12.11 19.10
C PHE A 115 29.83 13.64 19.14
N ASP A 116 30.79 14.33 18.55
CA ASP A 116 30.78 15.77 18.33
C ASP A 116 30.40 16.10 16.87
N MET A 117 29.67 17.19 16.66
CA MET A 117 29.34 17.67 15.31
C MET A 117 30.51 18.40 14.66
N HIS A 118 30.79 18.03 13.42
CA HIS A 118 31.87 18.60 12.60
C HIS A 118 31.31 19.08 11.26
N VAL A 119 31.86 20.20 10.77
CA VAL A 119 31.60 20.71 9.41
C VAL A 119 32.93 20.95 8.71
N MET A 120 33.03 20.55 7.45
CA MET A 120 34.20 20.79 6.59
C MET A 120 33.76 21.30 5.21
N ASP A 121 34.71 21.86 4.45
CA ASP A 121 34.48 22.24 3.06
C ASP A 121 34.43 21.01 2.13
N ALA A 122 33.80 21.15 0.96
CA ALA A 122 33.47 20.05 0.03
C ALA A 122 34.66 19.26 -0.54
N ASP A 123 35.87 19.80 -0.39
CA ASP A 123 37.16 19.27 -0.81
C ASP A 123 37.93 18.63 0.36
N GLY A 124 37.34 18.57 1.56
CA GLY A 124 37.99 18.08 2.78
C GLY A 124 38.82 19.14 3.51
N ALA A 125 38.91 20.37 2.98
CA ALA A 125 39.62 21.46 3.65
C ALA A 125 38.85 21.98 4.87
N ARG A 126 39.59 22.67 5.75
CA ARG A 126 39.09 23.54 6.83
C ARG A 126 37.92 22.94 7.64
N MET A 127 38.25 22.00 8.51
CA MET A 127 37.29 21.43 9.45
C MET A 127 37.10 22.31 10.69
N TYR A 128 35.85 22.50 11.09
CA TYR A 128 35.46 23.24 12.29
C TYR A 128 34.57 22.36 13.19
N LYS A 129 34.77 22.45 14.50
CA LYS A 129 33.97 21.77 15.53
C LYS A 129 32.80 22.65 15.96
N GLY A 130 31.60 22.09 16.10
CA GLY A 130 30.47 22.77 16.74
C GLY A 130 30.71 23.01 18.24
N SER A 131 30.05 24.03 18.81
CA SER A 131 30.20 24.38 20.22
C SER A 131 29.71 23.25 21.16
N PRO A 132 30.48 22.85 22.19
CA PRO A 132 30.23 21.63 22.96
C PRO A 132 29.18 21.85 24.07
N SER A 133 27.91 21.98 23.70
CA SER A 133 26.80 22.06 24.65
C SER A 133 25.48 21.50 24.10
N ILE A 134 25.52 20.26 23.59
CA ILE A 134 24.35 19.45 23.22
C ILE A 134 24.82 17.99 23.03
N SER A 135 24.10 17.01 23.59
CA SER A 135 24.16 15.61 23.16
C SER A 135 22.75 15.22 22.69
N LEU A 136 22.63 14.67 21.48
CA LEU A 136 21.35 14.47 20.81
C LEU A 136 21.29 13.19 19.98
N GLY A 137 20.06 12.87 19.54
CA GLY A 137 19.71 11.61 18.88
C GLY A 137 19.93 11.57 17.35
N ARG A 138 19.28 10.57 16.74
CA ARG A 138 19.69 9.94 15.46
C ARG A 138 19.54 10.75 14.16
N HIS A 139 18.99 11.97 14.18
CA HIS A 139 18.69 12.70 12.94
C HIS A 139 19.19 14.14 12.98
N THR A 140 19.87 14.54 11.91
CA THR A 140 20.46 15.86 11.71
C THR A 140 20.34 16.20 10.23
N HIS A 141 19.86 17.40 9.91
CA HIS A 141 19.71 17.87 8.53
C HIS A 141 20.14 19.33 8.41
N ILE A 142 20.68 19.70 7.24
CA ILE A 142 20.88 21.11 6.89
C ILE A 142 19.78 21.53 5.93
N ARG A 143 19.10 22.64 6.25
CA ARG A 143 18.05 23.22 5.40
C ARG A 143 18.19 24.73 5.38
N ASP A 144 18.18 25.32 4.19
CA ASP A 144 18.17 26.77 3.98
C ASP A 144 19.30 27.51 4.75
N HIS A 145 20.46 26.86 4.83
CA HIS A 145 21.68 27.21 5.58
C HIS A 145 21.62 27.12 7.12
N GLU A 146 20.51 26.70 7.72
CA GLU A 146 20.42 26.41 9.15
C GLU A 146 20.47 24.89 9.44
N LEU A 147 20.88 24.54 10.66
CA LEU A 147 20.96 23.15 11.14
C LEU A 147 19.68 22.79 11.91
N VAL A 148 18.93 21.81 11.42
CA VAL A 148 17.66 21.38 12.02
C VAL A 148 17.80 20.02 12.69
N LEU A 149 17.31 19.93 13.93
CA LEU A 149 17.41 18.77 14.81
C LEU A 149 16.02 18.45 15.39
N CYS A 150 15.56 17.21 15.24
CA CYS A 150 14.29 16.74 15.77
C CYS A 150 14.50 15.86 17.02
N TRP A 151 13.62 15.99 18.01
CA TRP A 151 13.63 15.16 19.22
C TRP A 151 12.22 14.70 19.62
N GLU A 152 12.14 13.50 20.17
CA GLU A 152 10.90 12.85 20.58
C GLU A 152 10.96 12.52 22.08
N ARG A 153 9.90 12.88 22.82
CA ARG A 153 9.90 12.75 24.29
C ARG A 153 9.66 11.32 24.74
N ALA A 154 10.74 10.64 25.11
CA ALA A 154 10.67 9.42 25.92
C ALA A 154 10.01 9.71 27.28
N SER A 155 9.13 8.79 27.71
CA SER A 155 8.44 8.87 28.99
C SER A 155 9.38 8.65 30.17
N GLN A 156 9.30 9.48 31.21
CA GLN A 156 9.95 9.14 32.47
C GLN A 156 9.17 8.02 33.21
N LYS A 157 9.90 7.22 33.99
CA LYS A 157 9.37 6.46 35.12
C LYS A 157 9.73 7.25 36.38
N GLU A 158 8.85 7.27 37.38
CA GLU A 158 9.12 7.97 38.62
C GLU A 158 10.30 7.33 39.39
N PRO A 159 11.20 8.13 39.98
CA PRO A 159 12.24 7.62 40.86
C PRO A 159 11.66 7.30 42.25
N ARG A 160 12.01 6.13 42.81
CA ARG A 160 11.77 5.84 44.23
C ARG A 160 12.63 6.76 45.09
N MET A 161 12.01 7.64 45.86
CA MET A 161 12.68 8.47 46.87
C MET A 161 13.09 7.63 48.10
N PRO A 162 14.28 7.84 48.68
CA PRO A 162 14.63 7.30 49.99
C PRO A 162 13.87 8.01 51.11
N ARG A 163 13.77 7.39 52.29
CA ARG A 163 13.12 7.99 53.49
C ARG A 163 14.09 8.88 54.28
N PRO A 164 13.86 10.18 54.43
CA PRO A 164 14.35 10.96 55.58
C PRO A 164 13.33 10.93 56.73
N LYS A 165 13.81 11.07 57.98
CA LYS A 165 12.97 11.35 59.15
C LYS A 165 12.96 12.87 59.38
N GLY A 166 11.80 13.54 59.45
CA GLY A 166 11.78 14.96 59.82
C GLY A 166 10.46 15.70 59.56
N ARG A 167 9.90 16.25 60.64
CA ARG A 167 8.79 17.22 60.78
C ARG A 167 8.20 17.88 59.50
N LEU A 168 6.90 17.68 59.35
CA LEU A 168 5.94 18.47 58.57
C LEU A 168 5.79 19.91 59.12
N VAL A 169 5.64 20.92 58.24
CA VAL A 169 4.72 22.11 58.35
C VAL A 169 4.99 23.12 57.20
N VAL A 170 3.97 23.91 56.83
CA VAL A 170 3.90 24.90 55.71
C VAL A 170 4.03 24.35 54.28
N PHE A 171 2.90 24.04 53.62
CA PHE A 171 2.77 24.13 52.14
C PHE A 171 1.34 24.25 51.58
N LEU A 172 0.31 24.51 52.40
CA LEU A 172 -1.10 24.32 52.00
C LEU A 172 -1.69 25.43 51.09
N VAL A 173 -1.05 26.60 50.98
CA VAL A 173 -1.65 27.78 50.29
C VAL A 173 -1.33 27.83 48.79
N VAL A 174 -0.20 27.28 48.36
CA VAL A 174 0.25 27.34 46.94
C VAL A 174 -0.53 26.39 46.04
N ALA A 175 -1.11 25.32 46.60
CA ALA A 175 -1.87 24.32 45.85
C ALA A 175 -3.14 24.91 45.20
N LEU A 176 -3.86 25.80 45.88
CA LEU A 176 -5.12 26.36 45.39
C LEU A 176 -4.93 27.48 44.36
N THR A 177 -3.84 28.24 44.42
CA THR A 177 -3.61 29.40 43.54
C THR A 177 -2.93 29.06 42.21
N ILE A 178 -2.22 27.95 42.10
CA ILE A 178 -1.50 27.55 40.87
C ILE A 178 -2.16 26.35 40.16
N ILE A 179 -2.60 25.34 40.89
CA ILE A 179 -3.13 24.11 40.26
C ILE A 179 -4.51 24.36 39.62
N ALA A 180 -5.38 25.13 40.29
CA ALA A 180 -6.71 25.47 39.78
C ALA A 180 -6.71 26.25 38.44
N PRO A 181 -5.89 27.31 38.24
CA PRO A 181 -5.82 27.98 36.94
C PRO A 181 -5.14 27.11 35.85
N LEU A 182 -4.15 26.26 36.16
CA LEU A 182 -3.61 25.33 35.17
C LEU A 182 -4.67 24.31 34.71
N ALA A 183 -5.42 23.72 35.65
CA ALA A 183 -6.50 22.79 35.33
C ALA A 183 -7.60 23.48 34.48
N ARG A 184 -8.00 24.70 34.83
CA ARG A 184 -8.94 25.50 34.03
C ARG A 184 -8.40 25.82 32.63
N ALA A 185 -7.13 26.22 32.50
CA ALA A 185 -6.52 26.50 31.20
C ALA A 185 -6.43 25.24 30.31
N GLN A 186 -6.14 24.08 30.90
CA GLN A 186 -6.08 22.81 30.17
C GLN A 186 -7.47 22.34 29.71
N VAL A 187 -8.51 22.51 30.54
CA VAL A 187 -9.92 22.25 30.17
C VAL A 187 -10.40 23.25 29.11
N ALA A 188 -10.07 24.54 29.24
CA ALA A 188 -10.39 25.56 28.24
C ALA A 188 -9.74 25.25 26.89
N GLY A 189 -8.44 24.95 26.87
CA GLY A 189 -7.73 24.57 25.65
C GLY A 189 -8.23 23.26 25.01
N GLN A 190 -8.75 22.32 25.80
CA GLN A 190 -9.47 21.15 25.26
C GLN A 190 -10.85 21.52 24.69
N SER A 191 -11.58 22.43 25.34
CA SER A 191 -12.86 22.95 24.85
C SER A 191 -12.71 23.69 23.53
N GLU A 192 -11.74 24.61 23.43
CA GLU A 192 -11.43 25.34 22.19
C GLU A 192 -10.98 24.41 21.06
N ARG A 193 -10.16 23.39 21.34
CA ARG A 193 -9.77 22.38 20.35
C ARG A 193 -10.99 21.58 19.85
N LYS A 194 -11.89 21.16 20.75
CA LYS A 194 -13.15 20.47 20.36
C LYS A 194 -14.08 21.38 19.56
N ALA A 195 -14.23 22.64 19.96
CA ALA A 195 -15.04 23.63 19.24
C ALA A 195 -14.49 23.90 17.84
N LYS A 196 -13.17 24.07 17.69
CA LYS A 196 -12.51 24.26 16.40
C LYS A 196 -12.58 23.02 15.51
N GLY A 197 -12.35 21.83 16.07
CA GLY A 197 -12.50 20.56 15.33
C GLY A 197 -13.92 20.38 14.79
N ARG A 198 -14.93 20.67 15.63
CA ARG A 198 -16.34 20.66 15.23
C ARG A 198 -16.66 21.72 14.18
N GLN A 199 -16.11 22.93 14.27
CA GLN A 199 -16.29 23.97 13.25
C GLN A 199 -15.70 23.56 11.89
N GLU A 200 -14.53 22.89 11.89
CA GLU A 200 -13.92 22.38 10.66
C GLU A 200 -14.70 21.18 10.07
N SER A 201 -15.30 20.30 10.90
CA SER A 201 -16.15 19.22 10.39
C SER A 201 -17.55 19.71 9.96
N ASP A 202 -18.16 20.68 10.66
CA ASP A 202 -19.40 21.34 10.25
C ASP A 202 -19.26 22.00 8.87
N ALA A 203 -18.10 22.58 8.55
CA ALA A 203 -17.79 23.11 7.23
C ALA A 203 -17.74 22.01 6.15
N PHE A 204 -17.06 20.88 6.44
CA PHE A 204 -17.04 19.71 5.56
C PHE A 204 -18.45 19.14 5.33
N VAL A 205 -19.23 18.90 6.38
CA VAL A 205 -20.59 18.33 6.29
C VAL A 205 -21.53 19.25 5.49
N ASN A 206 -21.44 20.56 5.69
CA ASN A 206 -22.24 21.53 4.94
C ASN A 206 -21.80 21.70 3.47
N TRP A 207 -20.53 21.45 3.16
CA TRP A 207 -20.07 21.29 1.78
C TRP A 207 -20.57 19.97 1.17
N ALA A 208 -20.45 18.87 1.90
CA ALA A 208 -20.83 17.54 1.43
C ALA A 208 -22.33 17.46 1.12
N ARG A 209 -23.19 18.02 1.98
CA ARG A 209 -24.65 18.10 1.73
C ARG A 209 -25.04 18.90 0.48
N LYS A 210 -24.17 19.78 -0.03
CA LYS A 210 -24.39 20.52 -1.29
C LYS A 210 -23.87 19.78 -2.53
N ASN A 211 -22.97 18.81 -2.37
CA ASN A 211 -22.23 18.17 -3.48
C ASN A 211 -22.46 16.65 -3.56
N ALA A 212 -23.13 16.06 -2.57
CA ALA A 212 -23.56 14.67 -2.58
C ALA A 212 -24.60 14.41 -3.69
N ILE A 213 -24.39 13.33 -4.44
CA ILE A 213 -25.31 12.74 -5.41
C ILE A 213 -26.09 11.64 -4.67
N PRO A 214 -27.37 11.85 -4.33
CA PRO A 214 -28.15 10.85 -3.59
C PRO A 214 -28.36 9.60 -4.45
N ILE A 215 -28.07 8.43 -3.89
CA ILE A 215 -28.30 7.13 -4.54
C ILE A 215 -29.57 6.53 -3.93
N THR A 216 -30.48 6.01 -4.77
CA THR A 216 -31.81 5.57 -4.30
C THR A 216 -31.90 4.08 -3.95
N THR A 217 -30.95 3.26 -4.41
CA THR A 217 -30.90 1.80 -4.12
C THR A 217 -29.54 1.20 -4.52
N THR A 218 -29.18 0.08 -3.90
CA THR A 218 -28.10 -0.81 -4.38
C THR A 218 -28.54 -1.73 -5.49
N GLU A 219 -29.85 -1.99 -5.62
CA GLU A 219 -30.39 -3.07 -6.44
C GLU A 219 -30.10 -2.88 -7.95
N PRO A 220 -29.53 -3.89 -8.64
CA PRO A 220 -29.46 -3.91 -10.09
C PRO A 220 -30.85 -3.96 -10.74
N GLY A 221 -30.95 -3.57 -12.00
CA GLY A 221 -32.19 -3.54 -12.78
C GLY A 221 -33.13 -2.35 -12.51
N LYS A 222 -32.92 -1.57 -11.44
CA LYS A 222 -33.78 -0.44 -11.05
C LYS A 222 -33.57 0.86 -11.87
N GLY A 223 -32.89 0.78 -13.01
CA GLY A 223 -32.50 1.94 -13.83
C GLY A 223 -31.42 2.80 -13.17
N PHE A 224 -31.07 3.91 -13.82
CA PHE A 224 -29.81 4.64 -13.54
C PHE A 224 -29.96 6.16 -13.33
N LYS A 225 -31.18 6.68 -13.07
CA LYS A 225 -31.46 8.12 -13.03
C LYS A 225 -30.59 8.88 -12.00
N ASP A 226 -30.37 8.27 -10.85
CA ASP A 226 -29.50 8.71 -9.75
C ASP A 226 -28.00 8.51 -10.05
N LEU A 227 -27.65 7.56 -10.92
CA LEU A 227 -26.26 7.33 -11.35
C LEU A 227 -25.81 8.25 -12.50
N GLN A 228 -26.73 8.83 -13.29
CA GLN A 228 -26.39 9.73 -14.41
C GLN A 228 -25.36 10.84 -14.08
N PRO A 229 -25.39 11.52 -12.91
CA PRO A 229 -24.37 12.52 -12.56
C PRO A 229 -22.94 11.95 -12.44
N ILE A 230 -22.78 10.65 -12.14
CA ILE A 230 -21.49 9.97 -12.00
C ILE A 230 -20.73 9.92 -13.34
N LYS A 231 -21.42 10.05 -14.48
CA LYS A 231 -20.78 10.22 -15.80
C LYS A 231 -19.75 11.35 -15.81
N LYS A 232 -19.98 12.41 -15.03
CA LYS A 232 -19.06 13.55 -14.90
C LYS A 232 -17.82 13.23 -14.04
N ILE A 233 -17.97 12.35 -13.04
CA ILE A 233 -16.88 11.92 -12.14
C ILE A 233 -15.90 11.05 -12.92
N ILE A 234 -16.43 10.12 -13.72
CA ILE A 234 -15.66 9.13 -14.49
C ILE A 234 -15.15 9.70 -15.82
N GLY A 235 -15.97 10.48 -16.52
CA GLY A 235 -15.64 11.06 -17.81
C GLY A 235 -15.14 10.02 -18.81
N LYS A 236 -13.90 10.20 -19.27
CA LYS A 236 -13.22 9.34 -20.27
C LYS A 236 -12.31 8.26 -19.65
N ALA A 237 -12.26 8.11 -18.32
CA ALA A 237 -11.36 7.17 -17.67
C ALA A 237 -11.49 5.74 -18.22
N ARG A 238 -10.35 5.11 -18.52
CA ARG A 238 -10.28 3.76 -19.09
C ARG A 238 -10.40 2.68 -18.02
N VAL A 239 -9.92 2.95 -16.82
CA VAL A 239 -10.18 2.10 -15.64
C VAL A 239 -10.91 2.93 -14.60
N VAL A 240 -11.99 2.38 -14.07
CA VAL A 240 -12.64 2.86 -12.86
C VAL A 240 -12.48 1.79 -11.81
N ALA A 241 -11.88 2.11 -10.67
CA ALA A 241 -11.78 1.21 -9.54
C ALA A 241 -12.81 1.59 -8.46
N LEU A 242 -13.66 0.63 -8.10
CA LEU A 242 -14.60 0.74 -6.98
C LEU A 242 -14.08 -0.09 -5.81
N GLY A 243 -14.10 0.50 -4.61
CA GLY A 243 -13.62 -0.13 -3.38
C GLY A 243 -14.63 -1.05 -2.69
N GLU A 244 -14.17 -1.73 -1.67
CA GLU A 244 -14.95 -2.09 -0.46
C GLU A 244 -14.08 -1.91 0.79
N SER A 245 -14.64 -1.38 1.87
CA SER A 245 -13.97 -1.40 3.19
C SER A 245 -14.21 -2.70 3.98
N VAL A 246 -15.16 -3.51 3.52
CA VAL A 246 -15.59 -4.79 4.12
C VAL A 246 -16.10 -5.72 3.02
N HIS A 247 -15.44 -6.87 2.85
CA HIS A 247 -15.65 -7.77 1.70
C HIS A 247 -17.04 -8.41 1.63
N GLU A 248 -17.55 -8.84 2.78
CA GLU A 248 -18.64 -9.80 2.89
C GLU A 248 -19.97 -9.14 3.26
N THR A 249 -20.28 -8.06 2.54
CA THR A 249 -21.50 -7.25 2.69
C THR A 249 -22.45 -7.37 1.50
N HIS A 250 -23.75 -7.27 1.77
CA HIS A 250 -24.82 -7.32 0.79
C HIS A 250 -24.79 -6.10 -0.15
N GLU A 251 -24.67 -4.90 0.43
CA GLU A 251 -24.87 -3.63 -0.26
C GLU A 251 -23.71 -3.29 -1.20
N PHE A 252 -22.46 -3.54 -0.82
CA PHE A 252 -21.32 -3.32 -1.72
C PHE A 252 -21.33 -4.32 -2.88
N ASN A 253 -21.66 -5.59 -2.63
CA ASN A 253 -21.76 -6.60 -3.69
C ASN A 253 -22.94 -6.32 -4.66
N GLU A 254 -24.09 -5.84 -4.18
CA GLU A 254 -25.18 -5.38 -5.06
C GLU A 254 -24.83 -4.10 -5.83
N PHE A 255 -24.31 -3.07 -5.14
CA PHE A 255 -23.98 -1.81 -5.79
C PHE A 255 -22.89 -2.00 -6.86
N ARG A 256 -21.93 -2.91 -6.64
CA ARG A 256 -20.94 -3.33 -7.65
C ARG A 256 -21.60 -3.84 -8.94
N HIS A 257 -22.65 -4.67 -8.83
CA HIS A 257 -23.43 -5.15 -9.97
C HIS A 257 -24.19 -4.00 -10.64
N ARG A 258 -24.92 -3.18 -9.87
CA ARG A 258 -25.67 -2.02 -10.40
C ARG A 258 -24.76 -1.01 -11.11
N MET A 259 -23.56 -0.79 -10.58
CA MET A 259 -22.52 0.05 -11.17
C MET A 259 -21.98 -0.56 -12.47
N LEU A 260 -21.72 -1.88 -12.52
CA LEU A 260 -21.33 -2.55 -13.76
C LEU A 260 -22.40 -2.41 -14.85
N GLU A 261 -23.68 -2.65 -14.53
CA GLU A 261 -24.78 -2.46 -15.47
C GLU A 261 -24.78 -1.05 -16.09
N PHE A 262 -24.68 -0.04 -15.23
CA PHE A 262 -24.63 1.36 -15.61
C PHE A 262 -23.44 1.64 -16.52
N LEU A 263 -22.24 1.25 -16.11
CA LEU A 263 -21.02 1.53 -16.88
C LEU A 263 -21.02 0.84 -18.25
N VAL A 264 -21.55 -0.37 -18.35
CA VAL A 264 -21.72 -1.08 -19.64
C VAL A 264 -22.72 -0.32 -20.52
N LYS A 265 -23.96 -0.12 -20.03
CA LYS A 265 -25.08 0.41 -20.84
C LYS A 265 -24.97 1.90 -21.15
N GLU A 266 -24.35 2.69 -20.28
CA GLU A 266 -24.37 4.16 -20.33
C GLU A 266 -22.99 4.81 -20.55
N MET A 267 -21.90 4.04 -20.42
CA MET A 267 -20.52 4.53 -20.56
C MET A 267 -19.60 3.63 -21.41
N SER A 268 -20.14 2.58 -22.04
CA SER A 268 -19.40 1.64 -22.90
C SER A 268 -18.22 0.98 -22.19
N PHE A 269 -18.43 0.50 -20.97
CA PHE A 269 -17.51 -0.44 -20.32
C PHE A 269 -17.72 -1.85 -20.84
N THR A 270 -16.64 -2.62 -20.85
CA THR A 270 -16.52 -3.83 -21.67
C THR A 270 -15.89 -5.00 -20.94
N ALA A 271 -15.34 -4.78 -19.74
CA ALA A 271 -14.99 -5.85 -18.83
C ALA A 271 -15.17 -5.47 -17.36
N PHE A 272 -15.30 -6.51 -16.54
CA PHE A 272 -15.25 -6.45 -15.09
C PHE A 272 -14.01 -7.19 -14.60
N ALA A 273 -13.25 -6.56 -13.70
CA ALA A 273 -12.01 -7.09 -13.16
C ALA A 273 -12.09 -7.11 -11.63
N MET A 274 -11.75 -8.22 -10.98
CA MET A 274 -11.97 -8.43 -9.55
C MET A 274 -10.71 -8.92 -8.84
N GLU A 275 -10.56 -8.55 -7.56
CA GLU A 275 -9.58 -9.08 -6.58
C GLU A 275 -9.79 -10.58 -6.31
N THR A 276 -9.56 -11.39 -7.32
CA THR A 276 -9.59 -12.84 -7.23
C THR A 276 -8.56 -13.45 -8.16
N GLY A 277 -8.12 -14.68 -7.85
CA GLY A 277 -7.02 -15.36 -8.52
C GLY A 277 -7.16 -15.36 -10.05
N PHE A 278 -6.13 -14.87 -10.76
CA PHE A 278 -6.16 -14.80 -12.23
C PHE A 278 -6.48 -16.16 -12.88
N ALA A 279 -5.83 -17.23 -12.40
CA ALA A 279 -5.96 -18.56 -12.98
C ALA A 279 -7.30 -19.24 -12.64
N GLU A 280 -7.79 -19.04 -11.42
CA GLU A 280 -9.10 -19.49 -10.96
C GLU A 280 -10.22 -18.83 -11.78
N ALA A 281 -10.08 -17.52 -12.06
CA ALA A 281 -11.06 -16.71 -12.76
C ALA A 281 -11.25 -17.02 -14.26
N VAL A 282 -10.33 -17.76 -14.91
CA VAL A 282 -10.49 -18.15 -16.32
C VAL A 282 -11.81 -18.88 -16.55
N LYS A 283 -12.22 -19.74 -15.60
CA LYS A 283 -13.49 -20.47 -15.66
C LYS A 283 -14.71 -19.56 -15.52
N ILE A 284 -14.58 -18.46 -14.76
CA ILE A 284 -15.63 -17.44 -14.65
C ILE A 284 -15.80 -16.74 -16.01
N ASN A 285 -14.70 -16.36 -16.67
CA ASN A 285 -14.75 -15.76 -18.00
C ASN A 285 -15.35 -16.72 -19.04
N ASP A 286 -14.95 -17.99 -19.01
CA ASP A 286 -15.54 -19.00 -19.90
C ASP A 286 -17.05 -19.19 -19.67
N TYR A 287 -17.54 -19.15 -18.42
CA TYR A 287 -18.98 -19.16 -18.12
C TYR A 287 -19.68 -17.90 -18.65
N VAL A 288 -19.08 -16.73 -18.43
CA VAL A 288 -19.62 -15.43 -18.90
C VAL A 288 -19.68 -15.39 -20.44
N LEU A 289 -18.79 -16.09 -21.13
CA LEU A 289 -18.79 -16.27 -22.58
C LEU A 289 -19.64 -17.47 -23.07
N GLY A 290 -20.38 -18.16 -22.19
CA GLY A 290 -21.23 -19.30 -22.55
C GLY A 290 -20.46 -20.56 -22.99
N ARG A 291 -19.16 -20.65 -22.69
CA ARG A 291 -18.28 -21.78 -23.06
C ARG A 291 -18.36 -22.97 -22.09
N VAL A 292 -18.87 -22.74 -20.87
CA VAL A 292 -19.12 -23.77 -19.83
C VAL A 292 -20.43 -23.50 -19.08
N GLU A 293 -21.02 -24.53 -18.49
CA GLU A 293 -22.25 -24.43 -17.70
C GLU A 293 -22.03 -23.91 -16.27
N GLU A 294 -23.12 -23.54 -15.59
CA GLU A 294 -23.03 -22.99 -14.23
C GLU A 294 -22.52 -24.06 -13.23
N PRO A 295 -21.51 -23.74 -12.40
CA PRO A 295 -20.99 -24.69 -11.42
C PRO A 295 -21.99 -24.88 -10.26
N LYS A 296 -22.09 -26.11 -9.74
CA LYS A 296 -22.87 -26.39 -8.53
C LYS A 296 -22.40 -25.60 -7.30
N GLN A 297 -21.10 -25.34 -7.21
CA GLN A 297 -20.47 -24.52 -6.18
C GLN A 297 -19.43 -23.60 -6.82
N TRP A 298 -19.67 -22.29 -6.73
CA TRP A 298 -18.82 -21.26 -7.32
C TRP A 298 -17.47 -21.07 -6.61
N LYS A 299 -17.37 -21.44 -5.33
CA LYS A 299 -16.20 -21.23 -4.46
C LYS A 299 -14.86 -21.72 -5.01
N HIS A 300 -14.85 -22.72 -5.90
CA HIS A 300 -13.61 -23.26 -6.50
C HIS A 300 -13.10 -22.48 -7.73
N TRP A 301 -13.83 -21.46 -8.18
CA TRP A 301 -13.42 -20.56 -9.28
C TRP A 301 -13.00 -19.18 -8.77
N PHE A 302 -12.98 -19.00 -7.44
CA PHE A 302 -12.61 -17.79 -6.74
C PHE A 302 -11.53 -18.07 -5.69
N THR A 303 -10.72 -17.07 -5.39
CA THR A 303 -9.90 -17.02 -4.17
C THR A 303 -10.65 -16.26 -3.07
N TRP A 304 -10.13 -16.31 -1.83
CA TRP A 304 -10.57 -15.51 -0.67
C TRP A 304 -12.02 -15.67 -0.19
N GLY A 305 -12.80 -16.60 -0.75
CA GLY A 305 -14.17 -16.91 -0.32
C GLY A 305 -15.28 -16.23 -1.13
N PHE A 306 -14.96 -15.24 -1.97
CA PHE A 306 -15.94 -14.44 -2.74
C PHE A 306 -16.97 -15.27 -3.54
N GLY A 307 -16.60 -16.48 -3.95
CA GLY A 307 -17.48 -17.41 -4.64
C GLY A 307 -18.68 -17.92 -3.81
N GLU A 308 -18.82 -17.56 -2.54
CA GLU A 308 -20.02 -17.88 -1.75
C GLU A 308 -21.16 -16.86 -1.90
N ALA A 309 -20.89 -15.61 -2.32
CA ALA A 309 -21.88 -14.53 -2.34
C ALA A 309 -22.91 -14.64 -3.48
N LYS A 310 -24.20 -14.74 -3.15
CA LYS A 310 -25.30 -14.83 -4.14
C LYS A 310 -25.43 -13.56 -5.00
N GLU A 311 -25.07 -12.40 -4.45
CA GLU A 311 -24.94 -11.13 -5.18
C GLU A 311 -23.99 -11.25 -6.37
N LEU A 312 -22.83 -11.88 -6.15
CA LEU A 312 -21.82 -12.09 -7.17
C LEU A 312 -22.30 -13.11 -8.21
N HIS A 313 -22.99 -14.18 -7.79
CA HIS A 313 -23.62 -15.11 -8.74
C HIS A 313 -24.67 -14.41 -9.61
N ALA A 314 -25.43 -13.45 -9.05
CA ALA A 314 -26.40 -12.66 -9.81
C ALA A 314 -25.72 -11.74 -10.84
N LEU A 315 -24.57 -11.15 -10.49
CA LEU A 315 -23.72 -10.36 -11.40
C LEU A 315 -23.20 -11.23 -12.56
N LEU A 316 -22.68 -12.43 -12.27
CA LEU A 316 -22.14 -13.33 -13.29
C LEU A 316 -23.23 -13.85 -14.24
N ARG A 317 -24.37 -14.28 -13.70
CA ARG A 317 -25.56 -14.66 -14.50
C ARG A 317 -26.05 -13.50 -15.35
N TRP A 318 -25.91 -12.25 -14.90
CA TRP A 318 -26.23 -11.06 -15.70
C TRP A 318 -25.22 -10.84 -16.83
N MET A 319 -23.91 -10.93 -16.57
CA MET A 319 -22.88 -10.81 -17.60
C MET A 319 -23.06 -11.87 -18.70
N ARG A 320 -23.37 -13.13 -18.31
CA ARG A 320 -23.69 -14.21 -19.24
C ARG A 320 -24.92 -13.87 -20.10
N ARG A 321 -26.05 -13.46 -19.51
CA ARG A 321 -27.25 -13.07 -20.28
C ARG A 321 -27.02 -11.89 -21.23
N TYR A 322 -26.21 -10.90 -20.80
CA TYR A 322 -25.81 -9.80 -21.68
C TYR A 322 -25.03 -10.31 -22.90
N ASN A 323 -24.17 -11.32 -22.69
CA ASN A 323 -23.38 -11.93 -23.76
C ASN A 323 -24.18 -12.89 -24.66
N GLU A 324 -25.17 -13.60 -24.12
CA GLU A 324 -26.07 -14.49 -24.88
C GLU A 324 -26.98 -13.71 -25.85
N ASP A 325 -27.28 -12.44 -25.56
CA ASP A 325 -28.02 -11.56 -26.46
C ASP A 325 -27.22 -11.28 -27.76
N PRO A 326 -27.75 -11.62 -28.95
CA PRO A 326 -27.05 -11.42 -30.22
C PRO A 326 -26.95 -9.95 -30.66
N SER A 327 -27.75 -9.04 -30.10
CA SER A 327 -27.67 -7.61 -30.41
C SER A 327 -26.42 -6.92 -29.83
N HIS A 328 -25.89 -7.44 -28.72
CA HIS A 328 -24.63 -6.99 -28.14
C HIS A 328 -23.44 -7.55 -28.93
N ALA A 329 -23.06 -6.85 -30.01
CA ALA A 329 -21.94 -7.25 -30.88
C ALA A 329 -20.59 -7.32 -30.14
N ARG A 330 -20.38 -6.50 -29.09
CA ARG A 330 -19.24 -6.62 -28.18
C ARG A 330 -19.67 -7.32 -26.89
N LYS A 331 -19.02 -8.43 -26.58
CA LYS A 331 -19.22 -9.22 -25.37
C LYS A 331 -18.40 -8.66 -24.21
N LEU A 332 -18.89 -8.90 -22.99
CA LEU A 332 -18.23 -8.57 -21.73
C LEU A 332 -17.26 -9.69 -21.33
N HIS A 333 -16.10 -9.31 -20.79
CA HIS A 333 -15.15 -10.25 -20.19
C HIS A 333 -15.09 -10.11 -18.67
N PHE A 334 -14.73 -11.21 -18.01
CA PHE A 334 -14.38 -11.26 -16.59
C PHE A 334 -12.87 -11.47 -16.45
N TYR A 335 -12.23 -10.73 -15.55
CA TYR A 335 -10.82 -10.91 -15.22
C TYR A 335 -10.63 -11.05 -13.71
N GLY A 336 -10.00 -12.13 -13.26
CA GLY A 336 -9.33 -12.14 -11.96
C GLY A 336 -8.00 -11.41 -12.14
N ILE A 337 -7.65 -10.50 -11.22
CA ILE A 337 -6.39 -9.72 -11.30
C ILE A 337 -5.36 -10.16 -10.28
N ASP A 338 -5.74 -10.98 -9.32
CA ASP A 338 -5.00 -11.13 -8.06
C ASP A 338 -4.14 -12.40 -7.99
N LEU A 339 -3.22 -12.38 -7.03
CA LEU A 339 -2.46 -13.54 -6.55
C LEU A 339 -2.97 -13.90 -5.15
N ALA A 340 -3.34 -15.16 -4.95
CA ALA A 340 -3.60 -15.68 -3.60
C ALA A 340 -2.28 -15.87 -2.81
N VAL A 341 -1.54 -14.79 -2.52
CA VAL A 341 -0.14 -14.84 -2.05
C VAL A 341 0.12 -15.63 -0.75
N ASN A 342 -0.91 -15.95 0.03
CA ASN A 342 -0.78 -16.67 1.30
C ASN A 342 -0.95 -18.19 1.16
N ASP A 343 -1.84 -18.66 0.27
CA ASP A 343 -2.15 -20.09 0.10
C ASP A 343 -2.54 -20.48 -1.34
N GLY A 344 -2.16 -19.67 -2.32
CA GLY A 344 -2.45 -19.88 -3.73
C GLY A 344 -1.76 -21.11 -4.29
N SER A 345 -2.45 -21.81 -5.18
CA SER A 345 -1.91 -22.97 -5.89
C SER A 345 -1.30 -22.52 -7.22
N PRO A 346 0.03 -22.59 -7.42
CA PRO A 346 0.60 -22.32 -8.75
C PRO A 346 0.14 -23.37 -9.77
N LEU A 347 -0.34 -24.54 -9.32
CA LEU A 347 -0.83 -25.61 -10.17
C LEU A 347 -2.00 -25.15 -11.08
N THR A 348 -2.89 -24.27 -10.60
CA THR A 348 -4.00 -23.74 -11.43
C THR A 348 -3.46 -23.00 -12.65
N ALA A 349 -2.42 -22.19 -12.45
CA ALA A 349 -1.76 -21.40 -13.49
C ALA A 349 -0.89 -22.28 -14.41
N VAL A 350 -0.06 -23.15 -13.81
CA VAL A 350 0.86 -24.05 -14.53
C VAL A 350 0.10 -25.07 -15.39
N GLU A 351 -0.88 -25.80 -14.84
CA GLU A 351 -1.66 -26.75 -15.65
C GLU A 351 -2.60 -26.04 -16.63
N GLY A 352 -3.04 -24.81 -16.35
CA GLY A 352 -3.74 -23.99 -17.35
C GLY A 352 -2.88 -23.71 -18.59
N ALA A 353 -1.63 -23.31 -18.39
CA ALA A 353 -0.66 -23.11 -19.48
C ALA A 353 -0.29 -24.44 -20.18
N LEU A 354 -0.03 -25.51 -19.41
CA LEU A 354 0.30 -26.83 -19.97
C LEU A 354 -0.88 -27.50 -20.69
N ALA A 355 -2.13 -27.23 -20.32
CA ALA A 355 -3.32 -27.73 -21.00
C ALA A 355 -3.54 -27.10 -22.39
N TYR A 356 -3.02 -25.89 -22.61
CA TYR A 356 -2.90 -25.31 -23.94
C TYR A 356 -1.74 -25.94 -24.71
N LEU A 357 -0.55 -26.07 -24.10
CA LEU A 357 0.61 -26.67 -24.76
C LEU A 357 0.38 -28.14 -25.15
N ASN A 358 -0.37 -28.91 -24.35
CA ASN A 358 -0.85 -30.26 -24.72
C ASN A 358 -1.54 -30.32 -26.11
N LYS A 359 -2.04 -29.19 -26.65
CA LYS A 359 -2.71 -29.10 -27.96
C LYS A 359 -1.80 -28.60 -29.10
N VAL A 360 -0.76 -27.82 -28.80
CA VAL A 360 0.08 -27.14 -29.82
C VAL A 360 1.58 -27.52 -29.78
N ASP A 361 2.04 -28.13 -28.69
CA ASP A 361 3.37 -28.70 -28.47
C ASP A 361 3.30 -29.76 -27.33
N PRO A 362 2.77 -30.95 -27.61
CA PRO A 362 2.55 -31.98 -26.58
C PRO A 362 3.85 -32.55 -26.01
N GLU A 363 4.94 -32.57 -26.79
CA GLU A 363 6.24 -33.07 -26.34
C GLU A 363 6.87 -32.13 -25.31
N TYR A 364 6.89 -30.82 -25.58
CA TYR A 364 7.34 -29.84 -24.61
C TYR A 364 6.41 -29.78 -23.39
N ALA A 365 5.09 -29.93 -23.57
CA ALA A 365 4.13 -29.98 -22.47
C ALA A 365 4.38 -31.17 -21.53
N ALA A 366 4.69 -32.35 -22.09
CA ALA A 366 5.05 -33.54 -21.32
C ALA A 366 6.38 -33.34 -20.56
N SER A 367 7.42 -32.84 -21.23
CA SER A 367 8.72 -32.58 -20.59
C SER A 367 8.62 -31.52 -19.49
N SER A 368 7.83 -30.47 -19.71
CA SER A 368 7.61 -29.40 -18.73
C SER A 368 6.81 -29.88 -17.53
N ARG A 369 5.78 -30.72 -17.74
CA ARG A 369 5.02 -31.35 -16.67
C ARG A 369 5.92 -32.22 -15.78
N GLN A 370 6.80 -33.03 -16.37
CA GLN A 370 7.76 -33.85 -15.64
C GLN A 370 8.76 -33.03 -14.80
N LYS A 371 9.13 -31.82 -15.25
CA LYS A 371 9.99 -30.89 -14.50
C LYS A 371 9.24 -30.14 -13.40
N LEU A 372 8.08 -29.57 -13.71
CA LEU A 372 7.37 -28.62 -12.85
C LEU A 372 6.57 -29.28 -11.73
N LEU A 373 5.87 -30.40 -12.00
CA LEU A 373 4.97 -30.98 -10.98
C LEU A 373 5.70 -31.44 -9.72
N PRO A 374 6.83 -32.20 -9.77
CA PRO A 374 7.52 -32.62 -8.55
C PRO A 374 8.01 -31.44 -7.69
N LEU A 375 8.45 -30.35 -8.34
CA LEU A 375 8.87 -29.13 -7.66
C LEU A 375 7.71 -28.42 -6.94
N VAL A 376 6.52 -28.42 -7.55
CA VAL A 376 5.29 -27.84 -6.99
C VAL A 376 4.71 -28.71 -5.87
N GLU A 377 4.69 -30.03 -6.04
CA GLU A 377 4.18 -31.00 -5.07
C GLU A 377 4.84 -30.87 -3.68
N HIS A 378 6.15 -30.56 -3.64
CA HIS A 378 6.89 -30.29 -2.40
C HIS A 378 6.27 -29.21 -1.50
N PHE A 379 5.50 -28.27 -2.05
CA PHE A 379 4.90 -27.18 -1.27
C PHE A 379 3.39 -27.01 -1.41
N LEU A 380 2.69 -27.82 -2.22
CA LEU A 380 1.23 -27.93 -2.16
C LEU A 380 0.78 -28.52 -0.81
N GLY A 381 1.17 -29.76 -0.53
CA GLY A 381 0.61 -30.57 0.57
C GLY A 381 -0.87 -30.91 0.37
N SER A 382 -1.52 -31.41 1.43
CA SER A 382 -2.97 -31.65 1.47
C SER A 382 -3.78 -30.34 1.38
N GLU A 383 -5.06 -30.45 1.02
CA GLU A 383 -5.96 -29.28 0.93
C GLU A 383 -6.03 -28.50 2.25
N GLY A 384 -5.94 -27.17 2.15
CA GLY A 384 -6.02 -26.24 3.27
C GLY A 384 -4.66 -25.84 3.86
N GLY A 385 -4.15 -24.67 3.44
CA GLY A 385 -3.23 -23.86 4.24
C GLY A 385 -1.73 -24.10 4.05
N GLY A 386 -0.97 -23.05 4.35
CA GLY A 386 0.47 -23.11 4.61
C GLY A 386 1.35 -23.39 3.39
N ARG A 387 0.87 -23.26 2.14
CA ARG A 387 1.72 -23.42 0.93
C ARG A 387 2.97 -22.54 0.98
N LEU A 388 2.81 -21.28 1.38
CA LEU A 388 3.93 -20.35 1.56
C LEU A 388 4.93 -20.81 2.64
N ASP A 389 4.46 -21.37 3.75
CA ASP A 389 5.34 -21.82 4.84
C ASP A 389 5.97 -23.21 4.58
N LYS A 390 5.40 -23.99 3.65
CA LYS A 390 6.06 -25.15 3.04
C LYS A 390 7.17 -24.67 2.09
N TYR A 391 6.87 -23.73 1.20
CA TYR A 391 7.85 -23.12 0.26
C TYR A 391 9.05 -22.48 0.98
N LYS A 392 8.82 -21.72 2.07
CA LYS A 392 9.86 -21.12 2.92
C LYS A 392 10.83 -22.14 3.55
N LYS A 393 10.49 -23.43 3.57
CA LYS A 393 11.32 -24.52 4.14
C LYS A 393 12.07 -25.33 3.08
N LEU A 394 11.79 -25.13 1.78
CA LEU A 394 12.50 -25.83 0.70
C LEU A 394 13.98 -25.40 0.64
N PRO A 395 14.89 -26.28 0.18
CA PRO A 395 16.25 -25.87 -0.21
C PRO A 395 16.23 -24.71 -1.21
N LEU A 396 17.27 -23.88 -1.23
CA LEU A 396 17.36 -22.75 -2.18
C LEU A 396 17.39 -23.27 -3.62
N GLU A 397 18.09 -24.37 -3.83
CA GLU A 397 18.26 -25.11 -5.07
C GLU A 397 16.89 -25.56 -5.65
N THR A 398 15.96 -25.99 -4.79
CA THR A 398 14.60 -26.36 -5.21
C THR A 398 13.77 -25.14 -5.63
N ARG A 399 13.94 -23.99 -4.95
CA ARG A 399 13.28 -22.73 -5.32
C ARG A 399 13.86 -22.16 -6.61
N ASP A 400 15.18 -22.24 -6.78
CA ASP A 400 15.89 -21.84 -8.00
C ASP A 400 15.49 -22.70 -9.20
N ALA A 401 15.39 -24.02 -9.03
CA ALA A 401 14.88 -24.94 -10.05
C ALA A 401 13.42 -24.63 -10.44
N TYR A 402 12.56 -24.28 -9.47
CA TYR A 402 11.16 -23.93 -9.72
C TYR A 402 11.02 -22.59 -10.48
N THR A 403 11.71 -21.53 -10.05
CA THR A 403 11.79 -20.27 -10.80
C THR A 403 12.34 -20.49 -12.21
N GLY A 404 13.39 -21.31 -12.35
CA GLY A 404 14.00 -21.65 -13.63
C GLY A 404 13.04 -22.37 -14.57
N ALA A 405 12.32 -23.38 -14.09
CA ALA A 405 11.35 -24.12 -14.88
C ALA A 405 10.13 -23.27 -15.32
N ILE A 406 9.75 -22.26 -14.53
CA ILE A 406 8.75 -21.24 -14.96
C ILE A 406 9.35 -20.29 -16.01
N ALA A 407 10.61 -19.90 -15.88
CA ALA A 407 11.29 -19.06 -16.88
C ALA A 407 11.44 -19.80 -18.23
N ASP A 408 11.81 -21.08 -18.21
CA ASP A 408 11.83 -21.97 -19.39
C ASP A 408 10.46 -22.03 -20.09
N LEU A 409 9.39 -22.23 -19.31
CA LEU A 409 8.01 -22.31 -19.82
C LEU A 409 7.61 -21.01 -20.54
N ILE A 410 7.90 -19.86 -19.92
CA ILE A 410 7.63 -18.52 -20.49
C ILE A 410 8.46 -18.30 -21.76
N ALA A 411 9.76 -18.64 -21.73
CA ALA A 411 10.63 -18.53 -22.90
C ALA A 411 10.16 -19.41 -24.07
N ARG A 412 9.55 -20.57 -23.82
CA ARG A 412 8.95 -21.41 -24.87
C ARG A 412 7.73 -20.72 -25.50
N PHE A 413 6.82 -20.13 -24.71
CA PHE A 413 5.71 -19.34 -25.26
C PHE A 413 6.22 -18.18 -26.13
N GLU A 414 7.18 -17.40 -25.62
CA GLU A 414 7.74 -16.25 -26.34
C GLU A 414 8.42 -16.64 -27.66
N THR A 415 9.24 -17.71 -27.65
CA THR A 415 9.98 -18.17 -28.85
C THR A 415 9.09 -18.84 -29.90
N GLU A 416 8.10 -19.64 -29.50
CA GLU A 416 7.19 -20.33 -30.42
C GLU A 416 5.95 -19.50 -30.80
N ARG A 417 5.79 -18.27 -30.31
CA ARG A 417 4.57 -17.45 -30.45
C ARG A 417 3.93 -17.53 -31.84
N VAL A 418 4.71 -17.37 -32.90
CA VAL A 418 4.21 -17.41 -34.30
C VAL A 418 3.62 -18.79 -34.64
N GLY A 419 4.33 -19.88 -34.28
CA GLY A 419 3.87 -21.24 -34.51
C GLY A 419 2.68 -21.62 -33.64
N TYR A 420 2.65 -21.19 -32.38
CA TYR A 420 1.56 -21.44 -31.43
C TYR A 420 0.26 -20.74 -31.81
N VAL A 421 0.34 -19.47 -32.24
CA VAL A 421 -0.81 -18.72 -32.75
C VAL A 421 -1.31 -19.34 -34.07
N ALA A 422 -0.41 -19.72 -34.98
CA ALA A 422 -0.78 -20.37 -36.24
C ALA A 422 -1.40 -21.76 -36.05
N ARG A 423 -1.05 -22.49 -34.98
CA ARG A 423 -1.66 -23.77 -34.60
C ARG A 423 -2.93 -23.62 -33.72
N SER A 424 -3.36 -22.40 -33.39
CA SER A 424 -4.56 -22.16 -32.59
C SER A 424 -5.23 -20.80 -32.91
N SER A 425 -5.05 -19.80 -32.05
CA SER A 425 -5.53 -18.42 -32.22
C SER A 425 -4.75 -17.47 -31.33
N GLN A 426 -4.85 -16.16 -31.61
CA GLN A 426 -4.26 -15.12 -30.77
C GLN A 426 -4.87 -15.10 -29.36
N ASP A 427 -6.19 -15.29 -29.22
CA ASP A 427 -6.89 -15.31 -27.92
C ASP A 427 -6.41 -16.48 -27.05
N SER A 428 -6.40 -17.70 -27.60
CA SER A 428 -5.97 -18.90 -26.87
C SER A 428 -4.49 -18.87 -26.48
N TYR A 429 -3.62 -18.32 -27.34
CA TYR A 429 -2.22 -18.11 -27.02
C TYR A 429 -2.06 -17.12 -25.84
N GLU A 430 -2.76 -15.98 -25.87
CA GLU A 430 -2.59 -14.94 -24.84
C GLU A 430 -3.05 -15.37 -23.46
N TRP A 431 -4.21 -16.04 -23.35
CA TRP A 431 -4.65 -16.59 -22.06
C TRP A 431 -3.66 -17.62 -21.51
N ALA A 432 -3.17 -18.53 -22.35
CA ALA A 432 -2.23 -19.57 -21.95
C ALA A 432 -0.85 -19.01 -21.56
N TYR A 433 -0.37 -18.01 -22.30
CA TYR A 433 0.85 -17.28 -21.98
C TYR A 433 0.71 -16.51 -20.66
N HIS A 434 -0.39 -15.79 -20.45
CA HIS A 434 -0.59 -15.03 -19.21
C HIS A 434 -0.86 -15.92 -17.99
N LEU A 435 -1.35 -17.15 -18.18
CA LEU A 435 -1.34 -18.17 -17.12
C LEU A 435 0.10 -18.53 -16.69
N ALA A 436 1.06 -18.65 -17.62
CA ALA A 436 2.47 -18.78 -17.25
C ALA A 436 3.03 -17.51 -16.57
N ILE A 437 2.59 -16.31 -16.98
CA ILE A 437 2.94 -15.06 -16.29
C ILE A 437 2.38 -15.02 -14.86
N ALA A 438 1.15 -15.47 -14.62
CA ALA A 438 0.54 -15.55 -13.29
C ALA A 438 1.29 -16.55 -12.38
N ALA A 439 1.76 -17.68 -12.92
CA ALA A 439 2.63 -18.60 -12.20
C ALA A 439 3.94 -17.93 -11.76
N ARG A 440 4.57 -17.14 -12.65
CA ARG A 440 5.77 -16.33 -12.32
C ARG A 440 5.49 -15.25 -11.28
N GLN A 441 4.36 -14.56 -11.37
CA GLN A 441 3.95 -13.54 -10.39
C GLN A 441 3.81 -14.16 -8.98
N LEU A 442 3.20 -15.34 -8.86
CA LEU A 442 3.07 -16.06 -7.59
C LEU A 442 4.42 -16.58 -7.07
N ASP A 443 5.31 -17.09 -7.94
CA ASP A 443 6.67 -17.46 -7.53
C ASP A 443 7.44 -16.24 -6.99
N ILE A 444 7.37 -15.08 -7.65
CA ILE A 444 8.04 -13.85 -7.16
C ILE A 444 7.49 -13.45 -5.78
N ALA A 445 6.19 -13.57 -5.53
CA ALA A 445 5.61 -13.31 -4.22
C ALA A 445 6.13 -14.28 -3.14
N PHE A 446 6.21 -15.58 -3.45
CA PHE A 446 6.74 -16.61 -2.56
C PHE A 446 8.25 -16.44 -2.32
N ARG A 447 9.02 -16.12 -3.37
CA ARG A 447 10.45 -15.77 -3.31
C ARG A 447 10.72 -14.63 -2.35
N VAL A 448 10.06 -13.49 -2.54
CA VAL A 448 10.25 -12.28 -1.74
C VAL A 448 9.87 -12.53 -0.28
N ALA A 449 8.71 -13.17 -0.03
CA ALA A 449 8.27 -13.57 1.31
C ALA A 449 9.18 -14.61 2.00
N ALA A 450 10.11 -15.22 1.27
CA ALA A 450 11.07 -16.19 1.78
C ALA A 450 12.53 -15.68 1.81
N LEU A 451 12.76 -14.39 1.55
CA LEU A 451 14.08 -13.74 1.73
C LEU A 451 14.39 -13.51 3.23
N PRO A 452 15.64 -13.71 3.68
CA PRO A 452 16.04 -13.43 5.05
C PRO A 452 15.77 -11.98 5.45
N GLY A 453 15.01 -11.78 6.53
CA GLY A 453 14.66 -10.45 7.04
C GLY A 453 13.61 -9.69 6.24
N SER A 454 12.91 -10.32 5.28
CA SER A 454 11.79 -9.66 4.59
C SER A 454 10.66 -9.33 5.56
N ALA A 455 10.17 -8.09 5.52
CA ALA A 455 8.87 -7.75 6.08
C ALA A 455 7.76 -8.47 5.30
N ALA A 456 6.62 -8.71 5.95
CA ALA A 456 5.41 -9.20 5.28
C ALA A 456 4.91 -8.18 4.23
N ASP A 457 5.11 -6.89 4.49
CA ASP A 457 4.79 -5.78 3.60
C ASP A 457 5.42 -5.89 2.20
N ASN A 458 6.62 -6.45 2.07
CA ASN A 458 7.23 -6.72 0.76
C ASN A 458 6.41 -7.71 -0.10
N GLN A 459 5.72 -8.66 0.52
CA GLN A 459 4.87 -9.64 -0.18
C GLN A 459 3.60 -8.97 -0.73
N TYR A 460 3.03 -8.03 0.04
CA TYR A 460 1.90 -7.22 -0.40
C TYR A 460 2.31 -6.26 -1.53
N ALA A 461 3.49 -5.63 -1.46
CA ALA A 461 4.02 -4.81 -2.55
C ALA A 461 4.14 -5.59 -3.88
N VAL A 462 4.51 -6.88 -3.84
CA VAL A 462 4.53 -7.74 -5.04
C VAL A 462 3.12 -8.10 -5.51
N ARG A 463 2.20 -8.42 -4.60
CA ARG A 463 0.78 -8.71 -4.92
C ARG A 463 0.15 -7.55 -5.68
N ASP A 464 0.20 -6.35 -5.10
CA ASP A 464 -0.39 -5.14 -5.66
C ASP A 464 0.27 -4.70 -6.97
N ARG A 465 1.58 -4.92 -7.12
CA ARG A 465 2.30 -4.71 -8.38
C ARG A 465 1.78 -5.65 -9.49
N ALA A 466 1.58 -6.93 -9.16
CA ALA A 466 1.05 -7.93 -10.09
C ALA A 466 -0.43 -7.67 -10.44
N MET A 467 -1.25 -7.26 -9.47
CA MET A 467 -2.63 -6.81 -9.70
C MET A 467 -2.69 -5.66 -10.71
N ALA A 468 -1.81 -4.66 -10.58
CA ALA A 468 -1.73 -3.56 -11.54
C ALA A 468 -1.33 -4.03 -12.95
N ASP A 469 -0.35 -4.94 -13.08
CA ASP A 469 0.02 -5.51 -14.39
C ASP A 469 -1.11 -6.35 -14.99
N ASN A 470 -1.89 -7.07 -14.17
CA ASN A 470 -3.03 -7.87 -14.64
C ASN A 470 -4.22 -7.01 -15.08
N VAL A 471 -4.48 -5.86 -14.42
CA VAL A 471 -5.43 -4.84 -14.91
C VAL A 471 -4.96 -4.25 -16.24
N LEU A 472 -3.67 -3.95 -16.40
CA LEU A 472 -3.14 -3.38 -17.63
C LEU A 472 -3.16 -4.37 -18.80
N TRP A 473 -2.84 -5.65 -18.57
CA TRP A 473 -2.99 -6.72 -19.56
C TRP A 473 -4.44 -6.91 -20.01
N ALA A 474 -5.39 -6.91 -19.07
CA ALA A 474 -6.81 -6.93 -19.39
C ALA A 474 -7.22 -5.71 -20.23
N LEU A 475 -6.70 -4.52 -19.91
CA LEU A 475 -7.00 -3.27 -20.63
C LEU A 475 -6.39 -3.23 -22.05
N GLU A 476 -5.25 -3.89 -22.26
CA GLU A 476 -4.64 -4.09 -23.58
C GLU A 476 -5.49 -5.04 -24.44
N ARG A 477 -5.96 -6.16 -23.86
CA ARG A 477 -6.86 -7.11 -24.53
C ARG A 477 -8.24 -6.55 -24.86
N GLU A 478 -8.76 -5.65 -24.02
CA GLU A 478 -9.94 -4.84 -24.33
C GLU A 478 -9.67 -3.78 -25.44
N GLY A 479 -8.44 -3.69 -25.98
CA GLY A 479 -8.08 -2.84 -27.11
C GLY A 479 -8.11 -1.34 -26.79
N PRO A 480 -7.92 -0.46 -27.79
CA PRO A 480 -7.87 0.99 -27.57
C PRO A 480 -9.20 1.57 -27.05
N ASN A 481 -10.32 0.96 -27.44
CA ASN A 481 -11.68 1.32 -27.00
C ASN A 481 -12.16 0.48 -25.80
N GLY A 482 -11.24 -0.12 -25.04
CA GLY A 482 -11.55 -0.91 -23.85
C GLY A 482 -11.74 -0.04 -22.61
N ARG A 483 -12.74 -0.37 -21.78
CA ARG A 483 -12.89 0.24 -20.44
C ARG A 483 -13.29 -0.82 -19.40
N ILE A 484 -12.65 -0.78 -18.23
CA ILE A 484 -12.76 -1.83 -17.21
C ILE A 484 -13.23 -1.26 -15.88
N LEU A 485 -14.26 -1.88 -15.29
CA LEU A 485 -14.58 -1.69 -13.87
C LEU A 485 -13.70 -2.65 -13.08
N VAL A 486 -12.70 -2.11 -12.39
CA VAL A 486 -11.88 -2.82 -11.41
C VAL A 486 -12.60 -2.80 -10.06
N PHE A 487 -12.49 -3.90 -9.34
CA PHE A 487 -13.06 -4.04 -8.01
C PHE A 487 -12.11 -4.77 -7.07
N ALA A 488 -11.79 -4.14 -5.94
CA ALA A 488 -10.90 -4.64 -4.90
C ALA A 488 -11.15 -3.87 -3.58
N HIS A 489 -10.56 -4.31 -2.48
CA HIS A 489 -10.59 -3.61 -1.20
C HIS A 489 -10.13 -2.14 -1.34
N ASN A 490 -10.64 -1.25 -0.48
CA ASN A 490 -10.23 0.16 -0.37
C ASN A 490 -8.70 0.32 -0.37
N PHE A 491 -8.03 -0.58 0.37
CA PHE A 491 -6.57 -0.65 0.48
C PHE A 491 -5.86 -0.84 -0.88
N HIS A 492 -6.42 -1.63 -1.78
CA HIS A 492 -5.82 -1.94 -3.08
C HIS A 492 -6.09 -0.86 -4.12
N ILE A 493 -7.27 -0.21 -4.09
CA ILE A 493 -7.65 0.78 -5.10
C ILE A 493 -7.14 2.20 -4.82
N GLN A 494 -6.59 2.49 -3.64
CA GLN A 494 -6.19 3.85 -3.26
C GLN A 494 -4.95 4.36 -4.02
N LYS A 495 -4.88 5.68 -4.20
CA LYS A 495 -3.79 6.41 -4.86
C LYS A 495 -2.67 6.85 -3.91
N ALA A 496 -2.77 6.52 -2.62
CA ALA A 496 -1.77 6.80 -1.58
C ALA A 496 -1.00 5.53 -1.19
N ASN A 497 0.17 5.67 -0.55
CA ASN A 497 0.92 4.56 0.07
C ASN A 497 0.95 4.72 1.61
N PRO A 498 -0.11 4.31 2.33
CA PRO A 498 -0.20 4.49 3.78
C PRO A 498 0.79 3.63 4.58
N ARG A 499 1.43 2.62 3.97
CA ARG A 499 2.45 1.80 4.64
C ARG A 499 3.89 2.21 4.35
N SER A 500 4.10 3.22 3.49
CA SER A 500 5.39 3.66 2.93
C SER A 500 6.20 2.61 2.13
N GLU A 501 6.23 1.35 2.56
CA GLU A 501 6.99 0.26 1.92
C GLU A 501 6.12 -0.62 0.99
N SER A 502 4.79 -0.57 1.12
CA SER A 502 3.81 -1.34 0.32
C SER A 502 2.95 -0.44 -0.59
N PRO A 503 3.43 -0.01 -1.77
CA PRO A 503 2.62 0.71 -2.74
C PRO A 503 1.45 -0.17 -3.23
N PRO A 504 0.19 0.28 -3.12
CA PRO A 504 -0.97 -0.48 -3.57
C PRO A 504 -1.18 -0.39 -5.09
N MET A 505 -2.01 -1.27 -5.63
CA MET A 505 -2.36 -1.36 -7.06
C MET A 505 -2.80 0.00 -7.61
N GLY A 506 -3.62 0.74 -6.88
CA GLY A 506 -4.13 2.04 -7.30
C GLY A 506 -3.06 3.12 -7.46
N LEU A 507 -2.00 3.08 -6.66
CA LEU A 507 -0.84 3.97 -6.84
C LEU A 507 -0.02 3.58 -8.08
N PHE A 508 0.12 2.29 -8.39
CA PHE A 508 0.73 1.86 -9.65
C PHE A 508 -0.11 2.30 -10.86
N LEU A 509 -1.44 2.12 -10.81
CA LEU A 509 -2.34 2.50 -11.90
C LEU A 509 -2.42 4.02 -12.09
N ASP A 510 -2.49 4.82 -11.02
CA ASP A 510 -2.46 6.29 -11.13
C ASP A 510 -1.11 6.79 -11.69
N SER A 511 0.00 6.20 -11.25
CA SER A 511 1.34 6.49 -11.78
C SER A 511 1.49 6.19 -13.28
N MET A 512 0.80 5.16 -13.79
CA MET A 512 0.89 4.71 -15.19
C MET A 512 -0.19 5.29 -16.11
N MET A 513 -1.35 5.69 -15.58
CA MET A 513 -2.52 6.14 -16.35
C MET A 513 -2.99 7.57 -16.03
N GLY A 514 -2.64 8.09 -14.86
CA GLY A 514 -3.11 9.38 -14.34
C GLY A 514 -4.63 9.52 -14.45
N LYS A 515 -5.08 10.57 -15.15
CA LYS A 515 -6.50 10.89 -15.40
C LYS A 515 -7.33 9.74 -16.01
N ASP A 516 -6.69 8.75 -16.65
CA ASP A 516 -7.40 7.62 -17.27
C ASP A 516 -7.70 6.50 -16.24
N TYR A 517 -7.26 6.68 -14.98
CA TYR A 517 -7.61 5.89 -13.81
C TYR A 517 -8.40 6.72 -12.79
N VAL A 518 -9.65 6.33 -12.50
CA VAL A 518 -10.53 7.00 -11.52
C VAL A 518 -10.89 6.04 -10.39
N THR A 519 -10.77 6.49 -9.13
CA THR A 519 -10.99 5.68 -7.93
C THR A 519 -12.17 6.17 -7.11
N MET A 520 -13.02 5.23 -6.70
CA MET A 520 -14.14 5.47 -5.80
C MET A 520 -13.99 4.58 -4.56
N GLY A 521 -13.49 5.16 -3.47
CA GLY A 521 -13.51 4.52 -2.16
C GLY A 521 -14.95 4.33 -1.68
N THR A 522 -15.18 3.35 -0.83
CA THR A 522 -16.49 3.10 -0.22
C THR A 522 -16.38 3.16 1.29
N THR A 523 -17.42 3.61 1.98
CA THR A 523 -17.48 3.49 3.43
C THR A 523 -18.92 3.46 3.98
N PHE A 524 -19.04 3.11 5.26
CA PHE A 524 -20.33 2.92 5.93
C PHE A 524 -20.32 3.37 7.40
N TYR A 525 -21.49 3.76 7.92
CA TYR A 525 -21.61 4.31 9.28
C TYR A 525 -21.90 3.28 10.37
N GLN A 526 -22.69 2.23 10.10
CA GLN A 526 -22.99 1.13 11.03
C GLN A 526 -23.40 -0.14 10.26
N GLY A 527 -23.58 -1.27 10.96
CA GLY A 527 -24.27 -2.44 10.40
C GLY A 527 -23.63 -3.76 10.79
N ALA A 528 -23.53 -4.71 9.86
CA ALA A 528 -22.76 -5.94 10.05
C ALA A 528 -22.18 -6.49 8.73
N GLU A 529 -21.05 -7.20 8.83
CA GLU A 529 -20.47 -8.01 7.75
C GLU A 529 -20.52 -9.50 8.10
N SER A 530 -20.33 -10.40 7.12
CA SER A 530 -19.95 -11.78 7.44
C SER A 530 -18.45 -11.84 7.71
N GLY A 531 -18.04 -12.45 8.82
CA GLY A 531 -16.63 -12.59 9.17
C GLY A 531 -15.86 -13.39 8.11
N TRP A 532 -14.75 -12.81 7.66
CA TRP A 532 -13.86 -13.41 6.66
C TRP A 532 -13.33 -14.76 7.14
N ALA A 533 -13.60 -15.82 6.37
CA ALA A 533 -13.37 -17.23 6.70
C ALA A 533 -14.02 -17.79 7.99
N SER A 534 -14.57 -16.96 8.90
CA SER A 534 -15.19 -17.42 10.16
C SER A 534 -16.67 -17.79 10.04
N TYR A 535 -17.36 -17.30 9.00
CA TYR A 535 -18.82 -17.43 8.80
C TYR A 535 -19.67 -16.78 9.92
N GLN A 536 -19.07 -16.09 10.88
CA GLN A 536 -19.76 -15.43 11.99
C GLN A 536 -20.14 -14.00 11.61
N THR A 537 -21.38 -13.58 11.85
CA THR A 537 -21.78 -12.18 11.66
C THR A 537 -21.00 -11.27 12.62
N HIS A 538 -20.28 -10.27 12.09
CA HIS A 538 -19.56 -9.27 12.87
C HIS A 538 -20.32 -7.94 12.82
N THR A 539 -20.91 -7.53 13.95
CA THR A 539 -21.53 -6.20 14.09
C THR A 539 -20.47 -5.10 14.02
N LYS A 540 -20.81 -3.99 13.37
CA LYS A 540 -20.03 -2.76 13.31
C LYS A 540 -20.86 -1.66 14.00
N GLU A 541 -20.38 -1.21 15.15
CA GLU A 541 -20.98 -0.13 15.93
C GLU A 541 -21.04 1.20 15.13
N PRO A 542 -21.87 2.17 15.52
CA PRO A 542 -21.95 3.46 14.84
C PRO A 542 -20.64 4.27 14.88
N ALA A 543 -20.19 4.77 13.72
CA ALA A 543 -18.89 5.41 13.56
C ALA A 543 -18.70 6.67 14.42
N GLU A 544 -17.50 6.85 14.97
CA GLU A 544 -17.17 7.96 15.86
C GLU A 544 -17.32 9.35 15.19
N SER A 545 -17.76 10.35 15.95
CA SER A 545 -17.75 11.75 15.50
C SER A 545 -16.32 12.24 15.25
N GLY A 546 -16.07 12.84 14.08
CA GLY A 546 -14.73 13.21 13.60
C GLY A 546 -14.03 12.15 12.75
N SER A 547 -14.54 10.91 12.68
CA SER A 547 -14.16 9.94 11.63
C SER A 547 -14.64 10.40 10.25
N LEU A 548 -14.20 9.74 9.19
CA LEU A 548 -14.74 9.96 7.85
C LEU A 548 -16.24 9.65 7.80
N ASP A 549 -16.64 8.54 8.40
CA ASP A 549 -17.95 7.92 8.19
C ASP A 549 -19.01 8.52 9.10
N GLY A 550 -18.62 8.85 10.34
CA GLY A 550 -19.45 9.60 11.29
C GLY A 550 -19.77 11.01 10.81
N GLU A 551 -18.87 11.64 10.05
CA GLU A 551 -19.13 12.95 9.44
C GLU A 551 -19.92 12.83 8.12
N LEU A 552 -19.67 11.81 7.28
CA LEU A 552 -20.50 11.52 6.10
C LEU A 552 -21.95 11.18 6.50
N ALA A 553 -22.18 10.46 7.60
CA ALA A 553 -23.53 10.21 8.13
C ALA A 553 -24.31 11.50 8.46
N ARG A 554 -23.62 12.55 8.91
CA ARG A 554 -24.22 13.86 9.22
C ARG A 554 -24.67 14.64 7.98
N VAL A 555 -24.35 14.19 6.77
CA VAL A 555 -24.96 14.71 5.53
C VAL A 555 -26.48 14.55 5.57
N GLY A 556 -26.99 13.46 6.16
CA GLY A 556 -28.43 13.19 6.32
C GLY A 556 -29.08 12.44 5.15
N LEU A 557 -28.27 11.81 4.29
CA LEU A 557 -28.72 10.91 3.22
C LEU A 557 -28.37 9.46 3.60
N PRO A 558 -29.22 8.47 3.28
CA PRO A 558 -28.96 7.06 3.60
C PRO A 558 -27.86 6.47 2.69
N MET A 559 -27.73 6.97 1.46
CA MET A 559 -26.74 6.52 0.49
C MET A 559 -26.42 7.67 -0.48
N PHE A 560 -25.15 7.92 -0.76
CA PHE A 560 -24.74 8.96 -1.72
C PHE A 560 -23.33 8.76 -2.25
N ILE A 561 -23.04 9.33 -3.42
CA ILE A 561 -21.69 9.46 -3.98
C ILE A 561 -21.25 10.93 -3.97
N ILE A 562 -19.97 11.19 -3.73
CA ILE A 562 -19.41 12.55 -3.74
C ILE A 562 -18.04 12.62 -4.42
N ASP A 563 -17.87 13.58 -5.34
CA ASP A 563 -16.60 13.87 -6.03
C ASP A 563 -15.70 14.72 -5.11
N ILE A 564 -14.78 14.10 -4.39
CA ILE A 564 -13.97 14.78 -3.38
C ILE A 564 -12.88 15.68 -3.97
N ARG A 565 -12.52 15.49 -5.25
CA ARG A 565 -11.65 16.44 -5.98
C ARG A 565 -12.29 17.82 -6.07
N SER A 566 -13.62 17.88 -6.14
CA SER A 566 -14.36 19.15 -6.21
C SER A 566 -14.21 20.00 -4.94
N ALA A 567 -13.83 19.40 -3.80
CA ALA A 567 -13.54 20.10 -2.56
C ALA A 567 -12.38 21.10 -2.68
N SER A 568 -11.47 20.93 -3.65
CA SER A 568 -10.38 21.87 -3.97
C SER A 568 -10.81 23.32 -4.16
N LYS A 569 -12.09 23.56 -4.51
CA LYS A 569 -12.68 24.90 -4.67
C LYS A 569 -13.14 25.52 -3.34
N GLU A 570 -13.23 24.72 -2.28
CA GLU A 570 -13.90 25.03 -1.01
C GLU A 570 -12.92 24.80 0.14
N LYS A 571 -12.12 25.84 0.43
CA LYS A 571 -10.89 25.77 1.26
C LYS A 571 -11.04 25.03 2.59
N GLN A 572 -12.19 25.13 3.26
CA GLN A 572 -12.43 24.45 4.53
C GLN A 572 -12.69 22.94 4.34
N ALA A 573 -13.48 22.56 3.34
CA ALA A 573 -13.71 21.15 3.01
C ALA A 573 -12.42 20.47 2.50
N TYR A 574 -11.65 21.14 1.63
CA TYR A 574 -10.32 20.66 1.23
C TYR A 574 -9.38 20.47 2.42
N LYS A 575 -9.31 21.45 3.33
CA LYS A 575 -8.48 21.35 4.54
C LYS A 575 -8.90 20.17 5.40
N TRP A 576 -10.20 19.90 5.52
CA TRP A 576 -10.70 18.79 6.33
C TRP A 576 -10.46 17.42 5.70
N LEU A 577 -10.61 17.31 4.37
CA LEU A 577 -10.40 16.07 3.60
C LEU A 577 -8.93 15.75 3.28
N ASN A 578 -8.03 16.73 3.31
CA ASN A 578 -6.58 16.52 3.18
C ASN A 578 -5.92 16.42 4.57
N GLN A 579 -6.46 15.54 5.41
CA GLN A 579 -5.95 15.12 6.71
C GLN A 579 -6.25 13.62 6.87
N GLU A 580 -5.52 12.94 7.74
CA GLU A 580 -5.85 11.58 8.16
C GLU A 580 -7.18 11.55 8.94
N ARG A 581 -7.98 10.51 8.65
CA ARG A 581 -9.30 10.25 9.22
C ARG A 581 -9.45 8.75 9.44
N LYS A 582 -9.94 8.37 10.63
CA LYS A 582 -10.46 7.03 10.88
C LYS A 582 -11.55 6.67 9.86
N ILE A 583 -11.54 5.42 9.41
CA ILE A 583 -12.57 4.79 8.58
C ILE A 583 -12.87 3.37 9.11
N HIS A 584 -14.12 2.95 9.03
CA HIS A 584 -14.56 1.59 9.26
C HIS A 584 -14.06 0.62 8.17
N GLU A 585 -13.23 -0.33 8.57
CA GLU A 585 -12.66 -1.37 7.71
C GLU A 585 -12.88 -2.79 8.29
N SER A 586 -12.44 -3.81 7.55
CA SER A 586 -12.63 -5.25 7.84
C SER A 586 -11.86 -5.82 9.04
N VAL A 587 -10.89 -5.10 9.61
CA VAL A 587 -10.00 -5.61 10.67
C VAL A 587 -10.53 -5.26 12.08
N PRO A 588 -10.86 -6.23 12.96
CA PRO A 588 -11.46 -5.95 14.28
C PRO A 588 -10.56 -5.31 15.35
N SER A 589 -9.33 -4.88 15.01
CA SER A 589 -8.28 -4.53 15.98
C SER A 589 -7.35 -3.38 15.58
N LEU A 590 -7.56 -2.76 14.42
CA LEU A 590 -6.81 -1.59 13.98
C LEU A 590 -7.78 -0.56 13.40
N GLU A 591 -7.82 0.61 14.04
CA GLU A 591 -8.47 1.79 13.46
C GLU A 591 -7.65 2.20 12.23
N TRP A 592 -8.21 2.03 11.04
CA TRP A 592 -7.51 2.41 9.81
C TRP A 592 -7.66 3.91 9.60
N GLU A 593 -6.55 4.61 9.39
CA GLU A 593 -6.55 6.02 9.01
C GLU A 593 -6.18 6.19 7.54
N VAL A 594 -6.95 7.02 6.85
CA VAL A 594 -6.77 7.36 5.44
C VAL A 594 -6.79 8.87 5.27
N ASN A 595 -6.06 9.40 4.28
CA ASN A 595 -6.26 10.78 3.80
C ASN A 595 -7.14 10.72 2.53
N PRO A 596 -8.44 11.04 2.61
CA PRO A 596 -9.38 10.83 1.50
C PRO A 596 -8.93 11.44 0.17
N ILE A 597 -8.44 12.68 0.17
CA ILE A 597 -8.04 13.39 -1.07
C ILE A 597 -6.75 12.83 -1.70
N GLN A 598 -5.92 12.12 -0.92
CA GLN A 598 -4.75 11.40 -1.45
C GLN A 598 -5.10 9.97 -1.86
N ALA A 599 -6.16 9.38 -1.29
CA ALA A 599 -6.58 8.02 -1.58
C ALA A 599 -7.50 7.91 -2.80
N TRP A 600 -8.50 8.79 -2.94
CA TRP A 600 -9.60 8.59 -3.90
C TRP A 600 -10.02 9.84 -4.69
N ASP A 601 -10.58 9.64 -5.89
CA ASP A 601 -11.25 10.71 -6.65
C ASP A 601 -12.67 11.00 -6.12
N ALA A 602 -13.36 9.96 -5.65
CA ALA A 602 -14.73 10.01 -5.13
C ALA A 602 -14.93 9.05 -3.95
N ILE A 603 -16.03 9.25 -3.21
CA ILE A 603 -16.48 8.34 -2.14
C ILE A 603 -17.93 7.93 -2.40
N LEU A 604 -18.24 6.64 -2.26
CA LEU A 604 -19.58 6.11 -2.00
C LEU A 604 -19.77 5.94 -0.49
N PHE A 605 -20.83 6.51 0.06
CA PHE A 605 -21.25 6.30 1.44
C PHE A 605 -22.57 5.51 1.48
N ILE A 606 -22.63 4.49 2.34
CA ILE A 606 -23.85 3.73 2.65
C ILE A 606 -24.05 3.77 4.17
N LYS A 607 -25.15 4.32 4.68
CA LYS A 607 -25.33 4.52 6.13
C LYS A 607 -25.29 3.20 6.91
N GLU A 608 -25.86 2.13 6.35
CA GLU A 608 -26.10 0.87 7.03
C GLU A 608 -25.81 -0.29 6.09
N ILE A 609 -25.05 -1.29 6.56
CA ILE A 609 -24.67 -2.48 5.82
C ILE A 609 -25.17 -3.77 6.49
N SER A 610 -25.32 -4.83 5.71
CA SER A 610 -25.73 -6.15 6.17
C SER A 610 -24.87 -7.27 5.57
N PRO A 611 -24.81 -8.47 6.19
CA PRO A 611 -23.96 -9.57 5.71
C PRO A 611 -24.38 -10.08 4.32
N ALA A 612 -23.39 -10.38 3.45
CA ALA A 612 -23.62 -10.93 2.12
C ALA A 612 -24.46 -12.23 2.15
N ARG A 613 -25.39 -12.38 1.20
CA ARG A 613 -26.31 -13.53 1.19
C ARG A 613 -25.58 -14.75 0.61
N ARG A 614 -25.05 -15.64 1.45
CA ARG A 614 -24.22 -16.77 0.98
C ARG A 614 -25.01 -17.95 0.39
N GLN A 615 -24.39 -18.71 -0.51
CA GLN A 615 -24.95 -19.91 -1.15
C GLN A 615 -25.23 -21.03 -0.13
N ASP A 616 -24.17 -21.50 0.54
CA ASP A 616 -24.15 -22.68 1.41
C ASP A 616 -24.29 -22.31 2.91
N ALA A 617 -25.03 -21.23 3.21
CA ALA A 617 -25.28 -20.83 4.59
C ALA A 617 -26.01 -21.95 5.37
N PRO A 618 -25.61 -22.27 6.61
CA PRO A 618 -26.32 -23.23 7.45
C PRO A 618 -27.76 -22.75 7.71
N LYS A 619 -28.70 -23.69 7.72
CA LYS A 619 -30.13 -23.45 7.98
C LYS A 619 -30.42 -23.31 9.48
#